data_AF-A0A946G1V5-F1
#
_entry.id   AF-A0A946G1V5-F1
#
_cell.length_a   1.000
_cell.length_b   1.000
_cell.length_c   1.000
_cell.angle_alpha   90.00
_cell.angle_beta   90.00
_cell.angle_gamma   90.00
#
_symmetry.space_group_name_H-M   'P 1'
#
loop_
_entity.id
_entity.type
_entity.pdbx_description
1 polymer ?
#
loop_
_entity_poly.entity_id
_entity_poly.type
_entity_poly.pdbx_seq_one_letter_code
_entity_poly.pdbx_strand_id
1 'polypeptide(L)'
;MKKMVLKSIVFTVALCGAGTVAAIMAGASMKPKAIVDLNPDALAAAELAVVQEYPFMRISEGADPKSASVNAFASADGQFDVGFYHGTEVTLSISNWPVSEVMVFLEGQVEITAVGGSPKIYGPGDALVMPKGFNGTWRQLSAIKKISVSYAGD
;
A
#
# COMPACT_ATOMS: atom_id res chain seq x y z
N MET A 1 57.21 -1.21 -19.94
CA MET A 1 58.16 -1.06 -21.08
C MET A 1 57.52 -1.55 -22.36
N LYS A 2 57.75 -0.79 -23.44
CA LYS A 2 57.37 -0.98 -24.86
C LYS A 2 55.94 -0.60 -25.29
N LYS A 3 55.94 0.47 -26.09
CA LYS A 3 54.89 1.15 -26.84
C LYS A 3 54.54 0.40 -28.14
N MET A 4 53.38 0.77 -28.71
CA MET A 4 53.07 0.90 -30.16
C MET A 4 52.86 -0.43 -30.91
N VAL A 5 51.91 -0.59 -31.85
CA VAL A 5 51.56 0.31 -32.97
C VAL A 5 50.10 0.12 -33.41
N LEU A 6 49.50 1.25 -33.78
CA LEU A 6 48.21 1.47 -34.45
C LEU A 6 48.20 0.95 -35.90
N LYS A 7 47.14 0.26 -36.32
CA LYS A 7 46.73 0.23 -37.74
C LYS A 7 45.26 0.55 -37.85
N SER A 8 44.97 1.80 -38.20
CA SER A 8 43.67 2.23 -38.70
C SER A 8 43.45 1.58 -40.08
N ILE A 9 42.39 0.79 -40.20
CA ILE A 9 41.80 0.45 -41.50
C ILE A 9 40.41 1.11 -41.51
N VAL A 10 40.27 2.08 -42.41
CA VAL A 10 39.03 2.77 -42.73
C VAL A 10 38.40 2.06 -43.94
N PHE A 11 37.07 2.20 -44.08
CA PHE A 11 36.19 1.78 -45.18
C PHE A 11 35.81 0.28 -45.15
N THR A 12 34.54 -0.10 -45.03
CA THR A 12 33.40 0.34 -45.87
C THR A 12 32.08 0.01 -45.17
N VAL A 13 31.12 0.95 -45.20
CA VAL A 13 29.72 0.64 -44.93
C VAL A 13 29.22 -0.28 -46.05
N ALA A 14 29.17 -1.58 -45.77
CA ALA A 14 28.49 -2.54 -46.62
C ALA A 14 27.03 -2.64 -46.16
N LEU A 15 26.21 -1.72 -46.68
CA LEU A 15 24.77 -1.86 -46.67
C LEU A 15 24.39 -2.89 -47.76
N CYS A 16 24.34 -4.18 -47.40
CA CYS A 16 23.51 -5.16 -48.11
C CYS A 16 23.51 -6.50 -47.36
N GLY A 17 22.40 -6.79 -46.71
CA GLY A 17 22.16 -8.04 -46.01
C GLY A 17 20.82 -7.94 -45.31
N ALA A 18 19.76 -8.30 -46.02
CA ALA A 18 18.41 -8.43 -45.49
C ALA A 18 18.38 -9.54 -44.43
N GLY A 19 18.86 -9.22 -43.23
CA GLY A 19 18.71 -10.01 -42.02
C GLY A 19 17.64 -9.35 -41.18
N THR A 20 16.42 -9.85 -41.26
CA THR A 20 15.29 -9.46 -40.42
C THR A 20 15.72 -9.60 -38.95
N VAL A 21 15.99 -8.49 -38.28
CA VAL A 21 15.92 -8.43 -36.82
C VAL A 21 14.44 -8.50 -36.49
N ALA A 22 13.89 -9.71 -36.48
CA ALA A 22 12.57 -9.95 -35.93
C ALA A 22 12.67 -9.68 -34.42
N ALA A 23 12.34 -8.45 -34.03
CA ALA A 23 12.11 -8.13 -32.63
C ALA A 23 11.06 -9.10 -32.11
N ILE A 24 11.45 -9.97 -31.18
CA ILE A 24 10.50 -10.75 -30.39
C ILE A 24 9.82 -9.74 -29.47
N MET A 25 8.79 -9.07 -30.00
CA MET A 25 7.80 -8.42 -29.16
C MET A 25 7.03 -9.57 -28.53
N ALA A 26 7.49 -10.02 -27.36
CA ALA A 26 6.67 -10.82 -26.48
C ALA A 26 5.45 -9.96 -26.15
N GLY A 27 4.39 -10.11 -26.92
CA GLY A 27 3.11 -9.52 -26.63
C GLY A 27 2.69 -10.09 -25.29
N ALA A 28 2.90 -9.32 -24.22
CA ALA A 28 2.25 -9.58 -22.95
C ALA A 28 0.76 -9.66 -23.30
N SER A 29 0.19 -10.86 -23.18
CA SER A 29 -1.25 -11.06 -23.31
C SER A 29 -1.89 -10.20 -22.24
N MET A 30 -2.34 -9.00 -22.62
CA MET A 30 -3.07 -8.13 -21.71
C MET A 30 -4.41 -8.80 -21.45
N LYS A 31 -4.49 -9.51 -20.33
CA LYS A 31 -5.77 -9.89 -19.76
C LYS A 31 -6.58 -8.59 -19.60
N PRO A 32 -7.85 -8.56 -20.03
CA PRO A 32 -8.68 -7.37 -19.87
C PRO A 32 -8.76 -7.03 -18.38
N LYS A 33 -8.48 -5.78 -18.03
CA LYS A 33 -8.62 -5.27 -16.66
C LYS A 33 -10.11 -5.04 -16.42
N ALA A 34 -10.71 -5.84 -15.53
CA ALA A 34 -12.09 -5.66 -15.09
C ALA A 34 -12.17 -4.64 -13.96
N ILE A 35 -13.36 -4.05 -13.76
CA ILE A 35 -13.68 -3.29 -12.55
C ILE A 35 -13.66 -4.25 -11.36
N VAL A 36 -13.11 -3.81 -10.24
CA VAL A 36 -13.14 -4.54 -8.97
C VAL A 36 -14.14 -3.85 -8.06
N ASP A 37 -15.25 -4.52 -7.78
CA ASP A 37 -16.26 -4.03 -6.85
C ASP A 37 -15.77 -4.20 -5.40
N LEU A 38 -15.88 -3.12 -4.61
CA LEU A 38 -15.56 -3.16 -3.19
C LEU A 38 -16.80 -3.58 -2.40
N ASN A 39 -16.85 -4.85 -2.00
CA ASN A 39 -17.91 -5.36 -1.14
C ASN A 39 -17.44 -5.52 0.34
N PRO A 40 -17.89 -4.66 1.27
CA PRO A 40 -17.48 -4.74 2.67
C PRO A 40 -17.99 -6.01 3.39
N ASP A 41 -18.98 -6.72 2.84
CA ASP A 41 -19.43 -8.01 3.37
C ASP A 41 -18.32 -9.08 3.33
N ALA A 42 -17.26 -8.85 2.56
CA ALA A 42 -16.07 -9.70 2.57
C ALA A 42 -15.42 -9.81 3.97
N LEU A 43 -15.64 -8.83 4.85
CA LEU A 43 -15.19 -8.90 6.25
C LEU A 43 -15.97 -9.92 7.09
N ALA A 44 -17.18 -10.30 6.70
CA ALA A 44 -18.01 -11.22 7.49
C ALA A 44 -17.39 -12.62 7.61
N ALA A 45 -16.56 -13.01 6.64
CA ALA A 45 -15.82 -14.26 6.64
C ALA A 45 -14.42 -14.16 7.25
N ALA A 46 -13.96 -12.96 7.60
CA ALA A 46 -12.60 -12.74 8.08
C ALA A 46 -12.50 -13.03 9.57
N GLU A 47 -11.63 -13.98 9.94
CA GLU A 47 -11.37 -14.31 11.34
C GLU A 47 -10.50 -13.22 12.00
N LEU A 48 -10.96 -12.72 13.15
CA LEU A 48 -10.23 -11.75 13.94
C LEU A 48 -9.02 -12.42 14.64
N ALA A 49 -7.82 -11.95 14.32
CA ALA A 49 -6.58 -12.37 14.95
C ALA A 49 -6.04 -11.28 15.88
N VAL A 50 -5.21 -11.66 16.87
CA VAL A 50 -4.55 -10.71 17.77
C VAL A 50 -3.80 -9.65 16.97
N VAL A 51 -3.97 -8.37 17.32
CA VAL A 51 -3.28 -7.26 16.69
C VAL A 51 -1.77 -7.44 16.89
N GLN A 52 -1.04 -7.43 15.78
CA GLN A 52 0.41 -7.52 15.78
C GLN A 52 1.03 -6.14 15.93
N GLU A 53 2.16 -6.08 16.64
CA GLU A 53 2.97 -4.87 16.72
C GLU A 53 4.01 -4.80 15.61
N TYR A 54 4.35 -3.58 15.19
CA TYR A 54 5.38 -3.29 14.22
C TYR A 54 6.28 -2.15 14.73
N PRO A 55 7.48 -1.95 14.15
CA PRO A 55 8.32 -0.80 14.51
C PRO A 55 7.61 0.55 14.41
N PHE A 56 6.62 0.68 13.52
CA PHE A 56 5.84 1.90 13.30
C PHE A 56 4.48 1.94 14.03
N MET A 57 4.10 0.87 14.73
CA MET A 57 2.78 0.73 15.37
C MET A 57 2.88 -0.16 16.60
N ARG A 58 2.65 0.41 17.79
CA ARG A 58 2.72 -0.28 19.08
C ARG A 58 1.40 -0.16 19.83
N ILE A 59 1.01 -1.21 20.54
CA ILE A 59 -0.18 -1.19 21.40
C ILE A 59 0.19 -0.46 22.68
N SER A 60 -0.49 0.63 22.99
CA SER A 60 -0.34 1.34 24.25
C SER A 60 -1.46 1.01 25.24
N GLU A 61 -2.66 0.69 24.76
CA GLU A 61 -3.80 0.26 25.59
C GLU A 61 -4.73 -0.68 24.81
N GLY A 62 -5.53 -1.48 25.53
CA GLY A 62 -6.51 -2.43 24.96
C GLY A 62 -6.33 -3.83 25.53
N ALA A 63 -7.44 -4.50 25.84
CA ALA A 63 -7.42 -5.86 26.38
C ALA A 63 -7.60 -6.88 25.26
N ASP A 64 -6.54 -7.64 24.94
CA ASP A 64 -6.52 -8.65 23.85
C ASP A 64 -7.09 -8.10 22.52
N PRO A 65 -6.55 -6.99 21.98
CA PRO A 65 -7.11 -6.38 20.79
C PRO A 65 -6.95 -7.29 19.58
N LYS A 66 -7.99 -7.38 18.74
CA LYS A 66 -8.02 -8.22 17.54
C LYS A 66 -8.37 -7.42 16.30
N SER A 67 -7.88 -7.88 15.16
CA SER A 67 -8.17 -7.28 13.87
C SER A 67 -8.18 -8.32 12.75
N ALA A 68 -8.82 -7.96 11.65
CA ALA A 68 -8.79 -8.69 10.40
C ALA A 68 -8.65 -7.70 9.25
N SER A 69 -8.03 -8.12 8.15
CA SER A 69 -7.91 -7.34 6.93
C SER A 69 -8.15 -8.22 5.73
N VAL A 70 -8.87 -7.70 4.74
CA VAL A 70 -9.16 -8.38 3.48
C VAL A 70 -8.67 -7.49 2.34
N ASN A 71 -7.72 -7.99 1.56
CA ASN A 71 -7.26 -7.30 0.35
C ASN A 71 -8.27 -7.54 -0.77
N ALA A 72 -8.81 -6.46 -1.34
CA ALA A 72 -9.73 -6.50 -2.48
C ALA A 72 -8.99 -6.29 -3.81
N PHE A 73 -7.91 -5.50 -3.79
CA PHE A 73 -7.08 -5.22 -4.95
C PHE A 73 -5.63 -4.93 -4.55
N ALA A 74 -4.70 -5.32 -5.41
CA ALA A 74 -3.31 -4.90 -5.36
C ALA A 74 -2.79 -4.63 -6.78
N SER A 75 -2.01 -3.56 -6.93
CA SER A 75 -1.32 -3.27 -8.18
C SER A 75 -0.18 -4.27 -8.44
N ALA A 76 0.19 -4.44 -9.71
CA ALA A 76 1.23 -5.39 -10.11
C ALA A 76 2.63 -5.04 -9.58
N ASP A 77 2.89 -3.76 -9.30
CA ASP A 77 4.13 -3.28 -8.68
C ASP A 77 4.09 -3.33 -7.14
N GLY A 78 2.96 -3.73 -6.54
CA GLY A 78 2.77 -3.82 -5.10
C GLY A 78 2.74 -2.47 -4.38
N GLN A 79 2.72 -1.34 -5.11
CA GLN A 79 2.73 -0.02 -4.48
C GLN A 79 1.35 0.49 -4.10
N PHE A 80 0.28 -0.05 -4.67
CA PHE A 80 -1.09 0.39 -4.42
C PHE A 80 -1.97 -0.80 -4.02
N ASP A 81 -2.61 -0.70 -2.86
CA ASP A 81 -3.53 -1.70 -2.34
C ASP A 81 -4.87 -1.08 -1.94
N VAL A 82 -5.93 -1.86 -2.09
CA VAL A 82 -7.27 -1.53 -1.61
C VAL A 82 -7.80 -2.72 -0.84
N GLY A 83 -8.43 -2.45 0.29
CA GLY A 83 -9.01 -3.49 1.12
C GLY A 83 -9.95 -2.97 2.18
N PHE A 84 -10.27 -3.86 3.09
CA PHE A 84 -11.10 -3.60 4.24
C PHE A 84 -10.35 -3.97 5.50
N TYR A 85 -10.61 -3.22 6.57
CA TYR A 85 -10.09 -3.48 7.89
C TYR A 85 -11.24 -3.56 8.89
N HIS A 86 -11.17 -4.52 9.80
CA HIS A 86 -11.99 -4.59 11.00
C HIS A 86 -11.07 -4.69 12.22
N GLY A 87 -11.29 -3.88 13.24
CA GLY A 87 -10.51 -3.89 14.47
C GLY A 87 -11.40 -3.71 15.69
N THR A 88 -11.03 -4.33 16.80
CA THR A 88 -11.62 -4.08 18.12
C THR A 88 -10.98 -2.86 18.77
N GLU A 89 -11.56 -2.39 19.88
CA GLU A 89 -11.01 -1.30 20.68
C GLU A 89 -9.53 -1.52 21.01
N VAL A 90 -8.70 -0.52 20.68
CA VAL A 90 -7.27 -0.50 20.90
C VAL A 90 -6.75 0.92 20.80
N THR A 91 -5.78 1.26 21.65
CA THR A 91 -4.97 2.48 21.50
C THR A 91 -3.60 2.08 20.97
N LEU A 92 -3.20 2.69 19.87
CA LEU A 92 -1.94 2.47 19.18
C LEU A 92 -1.11 3.75 19.19
N SER A 93 0.17 3.60 19.52
CA SER A 93 1.19 4.62 19.25
C SER A 93 1.77 4.38 17.85
N ILE A 94 1.67 5.40 16.99
CA ILE A 94 2.15 5.34 15.59
C ILE A 94 3.40 6.21 15.45
N SER A 95 4.45 5.63 14.88
CA SER A 95 5.70 6.33 14.57
C SER A 95 6.14 6.04 13.14
N ASN A 96 6.28 7.07 12.32
CA ASN A 96 6.70 6.97 10.92
C ASN A 96 5.85 5.96 10.10
N TRP A 97 4.54 6.24 9.95
CA TRP A 97 3.62 5.40 9.20
C TRP A 97 4.14 5.10 7.77
N PRO A 98 4.13 3.85 7.29
CA PRO A 98 4.94 3.45 6.13
C PRO A 98 4.33 3.80 4.77
N VAL A 99 3.06 4.18 4.71
CA VAL A 99 2.30 4.40 3.47
C VAL A 99 1.46 5.67 3.57
N SER A 100 1.07 6.24 2.43
CA SER A 100 -0.02 7.21 2.42
C SER A 100 -1.34 6.46 2.25
N GLU A 101 -2.24 6.58 3.22
CA GLU A 101 -3.47 5.78 3.27
C GLU A 101 -4.70 6.69 3.29
N VAL A 102 -5.64 6.46 2.36
CA VAL A 102 -7.01 6.96 2.46
C VAL A 102 -7.83 5.95 3.26
N MET A 103 -8.58 6.43 4.23
CA MET A 103 -9.50 5.62 5.00
C MET A 103 -10.91 6.18 4.91
N VAL A 104 -11.88 5.32 4.68
CA VAL A 104 -13.31 5.65 4.75
C VAL A 104 -13.95 4.76 5.80
N PHE A 105 -14.50 5.35 6.84
CA PHE A 105 -15.07 4.61 7.97
C PHE A 105 -16.50 4.18 7.64
N LEU A 106 -16.79 2.91 7.92
CA LEU A 106 -18.09 2.28 7.66
C LEU A 106 -18.87 2.04 8.97
N GLU A 107 -18.14 1.68 10.03
CA GLU A 107 -18.70 1.39 11.35
C GLU A 107 -17.72 1.87 12.44
N GLY A 108 -18.27 2.16 13.62
CA GLY A 108 -17.51 2.50 14.81
C GLY A 108 -16.92 3.90 14.80
N GLN A 109 -16.02 4.16 15.77
CA GLN A 109 -15.42 5.46 15.96
C GLN A 109 -13.94 5.37 16.31
N VAL A 110 -13.13 6.27 15.74
CA VAL A 110 -11.71 6.43 16.07
C VAL A 110 -11.43 7.87 16.44
N GLU A 111 -10.59 8.06 17.46
CA GLU A 111 -9.94 9.31 17.80
C GLU A 111 -8.48 9.26 17.33
N ILE A 112 -8.05 10.26 16.58
CA ILE A 112 -6.69 10.36 16.05
C ILE A 112 -6.08 11.68 16.50
N THR A 113 -4.87 11.60 17.07
CA THR A 113 -4.13 12.75 17.57
C THR A 113 -2.75 12.77 16.92
N ALA A 114 -2.54 13.70 15.99
CA ALA A 114 -1.21 13.94 15.42
C ALA A 114 -0.27 14.52 16.48
N VAL A 115 1.04 14.26 16.38
CA VAL A 115 2.03 14.93 17.25
C VAL A 115 1.92 16.45 17.13
N GLY A 116 1.70 17.13 18.26
CA GLY A 116 1.52 18.58 18.32
C GLY A 116 0.15 19.09 17.83
N GLY A 117 -0.74 18.19 17.41
CA GLY A 117 -2.11 18.52 17.00
C GLY A 117 -3.14 18.26 18.09
N SER A 118 -4.37 18.71 17.86
CA SER A 118 -5.54 18.36 18.68
C SER A 118 -6.17 17.04 18.21
N PRO A 119 -6.79 16.27 19.12
CA PRO A 119 -7.53 15.06 18.75
C PRO A 119 -8.67 15.39 17.78
N LYS A 120 -8.90 14.48 16.83
CA LYS A 120 -10.05 14.50 15.93
C LYS A 120 -10.74 13.15 15.94
N ILE A 121 -12.06 13.17 15.86
CA ILE A 121 -12.89 11.98 15.88
C ILE A 121 -13.45 11.74 14.48
N TYR A 122 -13.43 10.48 14.04
CA TYR A 122 -13.99 10.03 12.77
C TYR A 122 -14.91 8.82 13.01
N GLY A 123 -16.02 8.77 12.28
CA GLY A 123 -17.01 7.70 12.34
C GLY A 123 -17.64 7.41 10.97
N PRO A 124 -18.78 6.70 10.91
CA PRO A 124 -19.35 6.22 9.64
C PRO A 124 -19.62 7.35 8.64
N GLY A 125 -19.09 7.20 7.42
CA GLY A 125 -19.19 8.20 6.35
C GLY A 125 -18.05 9.21 6.31
N ASP A 126 -17.27 9.33 7.39
CA ASP A 126 -16.07 10.17 7.37
C ASP A 126 -14.94 9.53 6.57
N ALA A 127 -14.12 10.39 5.96
CA ALA A 127 -12.92 9.99 5.25
C ALA A 127 -11.72 10.84 5.67
N LEU A 128 -10.53 10.24 5.66
CA LEU A 128 -9.28 10.93 5.93
C LEU A 128 -8.13 10.40 5.07
N VAL A 129 -7.07 11.19 5.03
CA VAL A 129 -5.75 10.75 4.56
C VAL A 129 -4.81 10.72 5.75
N MET A 130 -4.19 9.57 6.01
CA MET A 130 -3.04 9.45 6.88
C MET A 130 -1.78 9.41 6.01
N PRO A 131 -0.98 10.49 6.00
CA PRO A 131 0.18 10.57 5.12
C PRO A 131 1.29 9.62 5.57
N LYS A 132 2.11 9.17 4.62
CA LYS A 132 3.38 8.50 4.91
C LYS A 132 4.23 9.38 5.83
N GLY A 133 4.86 8.77 6.83
CA GLY A 133 5.61 9.47 7.86
C GLY A 133 4.75 10.06 8.99
N PHE A 134 3.44 9.76 9.04
CA PHE A 134 2.59 10.18 10.16
C PHE A 134 3.13 9.69 11.51
N ASN A 135 3.04 10.56 12.52
CA ASN A 135 3.36 10.26 13.92
C ASN A 135 2.20 10.76 14.79
N GLY A 136 1.76 9.93 15.74
CA GLY A 136 0.65 10.27 16.62
C GLY A 136 0.05 9.08 17.34
N THR A 137 -1.15 9.29 17.86
CA THR A 137 -1.95 8.25 18.52
C THR A 137 -3.18 7.94 17.69
N TRP A 138 -3.49 6.64 17.59
CA TRP A 138 -4.72 6.11 17.00
C TRP A 138 -5.49 5.37 18.08
N ARG A 139 -6.70 5.81 18.39
CA ARG A 139 -7.52 5.23 19.46
C ARG A 139 -8.87 4.82 18.92
N GLN A 140 -9.09 3.51 18.79
CA GLN A 140 -10.40 2.96 18.43
C GLN A 140 -11.29 3.03 19.68
N LEU A 141 -12.28 3.92 19.66
CA LEU A 141 -13.23 4.14 20.76
C LEU A 141 -14.34 3.09 20.79
N SER A 142 -14.50 2.36 19.70
CA SER A 142 -15.33 1.17 19.57
C SER A 142 -14.67 0.25 18.54
N ALA A 143 -15.21 -0.96 18.33
CA ALA A 143 -14.84 -1.73 17.15
C ALA A 143 -15.15 -0.93 15.87
N ILE A 144 -14.25 -0.93 14.89
CA ILE A 144 -14.38 -0.18 13.63
C ILE A 144 -14.40 -1.10 12.42
N LYS A 145 -15.02 -0.64 11.34
CA LYS A 145 -14.78 -1.15 9.98
C LYS A 145 -14.43 0.01 9.06
N LYS A 146 -13.45 -0.15 8.18
CA LYS A 146 -13.06 0.85 7.19
C LYS A 146 -12.69 0.23 5.85
N ILE A 147 -12.84 1.02 4.79
CA ILE A 147 -12.13 0.82 3.53
C ILE A 147 -10.75 1.46 3.70
N SER A 148 -9.70 0.76 3.30
CA SER A 148 -8.33 1.27 3.23
C SER A 148 -7.87 1.29 1.78
N VAL A 149 -7.29 2.41 1.35
CA VAL A 149 -6.57 2.53 0.08
C VAL A 149 -5.18 3.03 0.42
N SER A 150 -4.17 2.20 0.21
CA SER A 150 -2.79 2.53 0.60
C SER A 150 -1.90 2.67 -0.62
N TYR A 151 -0.99 3.63 -0.55
CA TYR A 151 0.07 3.82 -1.51
C TYR A 151 1.43 3.84 -0.79
N ALA A 152 2.29 2.88 -1.13
CA ALA A 152 3.62 2.73 -0.53
C ALA A 152 4.71 3.57 -1.21
N GLY A 153 4.45 4.03 -2.44
CA GLY A 153 5.36 4.92 -3.17
C GLY A 153 5.55 6.28 -2.50
N ASP A 154 6.48 7.06 -3.04
CA ASP A 154 6.86 8.41 -2.58
C ASP A 154 6.50 9.47 -3.63
#